data_AF-A0A957LUB0-F1
#
_entry.id   AF-A0A957LUB0-F1
#
_cell.length_a   1.000
_cell.length_b   1.000
_cell.length_c   1.000
_cell.angle_alpha   90.00
_cell.angle_beta   90.00
_cell.angle_gamma   90.00
#
_symmetry.space_group_name_H-M   'P 1'
#
loop_
_entity.id
_entity.type
_entity.pdbx_description
1 polymer ?
#
loop_
_entity_poly.entity_id
_entity_poly.type
_entity_poly.pdbx_seq_one_letter_code
_entity_poly.pdbx_strand_id
1 'polypeptide(L)'
;MPTGTYDISTLLATRFQSAAAFGLDTIQQVLAADVAAHNAIVQEMVGGLCEVTTDRQRRYGTSASGEMVEVDEYGRSQTQVDRPGATVGFPMRLFQFGLGWTAKWFETHTPADMAIAVQNAQKAHWRRVQREIKRAVYLSANYTFNDFLVDQVDLAVKRFVNADSAGIPDGPNGETFDGSTHTHYDAISGLTAAAGKTLVNDVIEHGHGNMVKLAISRTDEATVRALSGFVAYPDPRIIYRATDTPGQTLDISRLDNRAIGIFEGAEVWV
;
A
#
# COMPACT_ATOMS: atom_id res chain seq x y z
N MET A 1 25.64 -0.19 37.32
CA MET A 1 24.85 -0.49 36.11
C MET A 1 23.43 0.01 36.33
N PRO A 2 23.08 1.25 35.98
CA PRO A 2 21.68 1.67 36.06
C PRO A 2 20.91 1.05 34.90
N THR A 3 20.00 0.14 35.23
CA THR A 3 18.94 -0.37 34.35
C THR A 3 17.88 0.71 34.19
N GLY A 4 17.91 1.39 33.05
CA GLY A 4 16.85 2.26 32.54
C GLY A 4 17.08 2.36 31.04
N THR A 5 16.33 1.60 30.26
CA THR A 5 16.48 1.48 28.81
C THR A 5 16.06 2.81 28.16
N TYR A 6 17.03 3.70 27.93
CA TYR A 6 16.77 4.96 27.24
C TYR A 6 16.05 4.71 25.91
N ASP A 7 15.15 5.61 25.56
CA ASP A 7 14.39 5.59 24.31
C ASP A 7 14.53 6.93 23.57
N ILE A 8 13.88 7.05 22.41
CA ILE A 8 13.93 8.28 21.62
C ILE A 8 13.40 9.48 22.41
N SER A 9 12.41 9.28 23.29
CA SER A 9 11.85 10.33 24.15
C SER A 9 12.88 10.84 25.15
N THR A 10 13.75 9.95 25.64
CA THR A 10 14.84 10.30 26.54
C THR A 10 15.90 11.14 25.85
N LEU A 11 16.33 10.76 24.64
CA LEU A 11 17.25 11.60 23.85
C LEU A 11 16.59 12.97 23.55
N LEU A 12 15.30 12.95 23.25
CA LEU A 12 14.46 14.13 23.11
C LEU A 12 14.11 14.83 24.43
N ALA A 13 14.60 14.42 25.58
CA ALA A 13 14.54 15.20 26.82
C ALA A 13 15.91 15.81 27.16
N THR A 14 17.01 15.18 26.74
CA THR A 14 18.37 15.61 27.03
C THR A 14 18.78 16.82 26.17
N ARG A 15 18.49 18.04 26.66
CA ARG A 15 18.77 19.33 25.99
C ARG A 15 19.96 20.11 26.54
N PHE A 16 20.51 19.71 27.68
CA PHE A 16 21.52 20.50 28.41
C PHE A 16 22.84 19.74 28.63
N GLN A 17 23.03 18.64 27.91
CA GLN A 17 24.26 17.85 27.93
C GLN A 17 24.69 17.60 26.48
N SER A 18 25.99 17.73 26.21
CA SER A 18 26.52 17.42 24.88
C SER A 18 26.44 15.93 24.58
N ALA A 19 26.31 15.57 23.31
CA ALA A 19 26.26 14.18 22.87
C ALA A 19 27.52 13.39 23.29
N ALA A 20 28.68 14.05 23.22
CA ALA A 20 29.93 13.47 23.70
C ALA A 20 29.89 13.12 25.19
N ALA A 21 29.34 14.01 26.02
CA ALA A 21 29.23 13.79 27.47
C ALA A 21 28.15 12.77 27.85
N PHE A 22 27.11 12.60 27.03
CA PHE A 22 26.04 11.63 27.27
C PHE A 22 26.47 10.19 26.96
N GLY A 23 27.34 10.01 25.97
CA GLY A 23 27.85 8.71 25.54
C GLY A 23 27.31 8.30 24.18
N LEU A 24 28.17 8.33 23.17
CA LEU A 24 27.80 8.10 21.77
C LEU A 24 27.26 6.68 21.53
N ASP A 25 27.81 5.67 22.21
CA ASP A 25 27.35 4.28 22.05
C ASP A 25 25.89 4.11 22.47
N THR A 26 25.50 4.77 23.57
CA THR A 26 24.11 4.74 24.06
C THR A 26 23.18 5.47 23.09
N ILE A 27 23.59 6.65 22.59
CA ILE A 27 22.81 7.38 21.58
C ILE A 27 22.62 6.53 20.33
N GLN A 28 23.69 5.90 19.83
CA GLN A 28 23.64 5.05 18.65
C GLN A 28 22.68 3.87 18.83
N GLN A 29 22.72 3.19 19.98
CA GLN A 29 21.81 2.07 20.27
C GLN A 29 20.35 2.49 20.22
N VAL A 30 20.01 3.63 20.86
CA VAL A 30 18.65 4.16 20.88
C VAL A 30 18.18 4.56 19.47
N LEU A 31 19.02 5.29 18.71
CA LEU A 31 18.69 5.71 17.35
C LEU A 31 18.54 4.52 16.40
N ALA A 32 19.36 3.47 16.55
CA ALA A 32 19.24 2.25 15.77
C ALA A 32 17.94 1.50 16.07
N ALA A 33 17.56 1.40 17.35
CA ALA A 33 16.29 0.80 17.76
C ALA A 33 15.08 1.58 17.21
N ASP A 34 15.13 2.91 17.25
CA ASP A 34 14.10 3.79 16.70
C ASP A 34 13.95 3.63 15.17
N VAL A 35 15.06 3.57 14.43
CA VAL A 35 15.05 3.30 12.99
C VAL A 35 14.51 1.90 12.68
N ALA A 36 14.85 0.88 13.48
CA ALA A 36 14.30 -0.46 13.31
C ALA A 36 12.78 -0.48 13.51
N ALA A 37 12.27 0.20 14.55
CA ALA A 37 10.84 0.34 14.79
C ALA A 37 10.13 1.08 13.65
N HIS A 38 10.70 2.19 13.16
CA HIS A 38 10.20 2.91 11.99
C HIS A 38 10.08 2.01 10.77
N ASN A 39 11.10 1.19 10.48
CA ASN A 39 11.07 0.28 9.34
C ASN A 39 9.98 -0.79 9.47
N ALA A 40 9.79 -1.36 10.66
CA ALA A 40 8.72 -2.32 10.92
C ALA A 40 7.33 -1.70 10.70
N ILE A 41 7.10 -0.50 11.22
CA ILE A 41 5.84 0.24 11.05
C ILE A 41 5.58 0.56 9.58
N VAL A 42 6.60 1.03 8.84
CA VAL A 42 6.45 1.30 7.40
C VAL A 42 6.14 0.03 6.62
N GLN A 43 6.79 -1.09 6.94
CA GLN A 43 6.52 -2.36 6.28
C GLN A 43 5.08 -2.84 6.53
N GLU A 44 4.58 -2.72 7.75
CA GLU A 44 3.18 -3.04 8.07
C GLU A 44 2.20 -2.14 7.30
N MET A 45 2.45 -0.83 7.25
CA MET A 45 1.60 0.11 6.53
C MET A 45 1.55 -0.17 5.02
N VAL A 46 2.69 -0.55 4.43
CA VAL A 46 2.79 -0.83 2.99
C VAL A 46 2.26 -2.21 2.64
N GLY A 47 2.38 -3.19 3.54
CA GLY A 47 1.90 -4.56 3.34
C GLY A 47 0.40 -4.68 3.10
N GLY A 48 -0.39 -3.70 3.57
CA GLY A 48 -1.82 -3.63 3.26
C GLY A 48 -2.16 -3.16 1.84
N LEU A 49 -1.17 -2.64 1.08
CA LEU A 49 -1.36 -2.06 -0.25
C LEU A 49 -0.66 -2.85 -1.36
N CYS A 50 0.47 -3.50 -1.05
CA CYS A 50 1.23 -4.25 -2.03
C CYS A 50 2.03 -5.41 -1.42
N GLU A 51 2.31 -6.43 -2.24
CA GLU A 51 3.27 -7.49 -1.94
C GLU A 51 4.71 -6.94 -1.96
N VAL A 52 5.56 -7.47 -1.08
CA VAL A 52 7.01 -7.23 -1.15
C VAL A 52 7.64 -8.27 -2.07
N THR A 53 8.42 -7.81 -3.05
CA THR A 53 9.11 -8.71 -3.99
C THR A 53 10.59 -8.37 -4.13
N THR A 54 11.39 -9.39 -4.42
CA THR A 54 12.78 -9.27 -4.88
C THR A 54 12.91 -9.46 -6.39
N ASP A 55 11.79 -9.76 -7.06
CA ASP A 55 11.78 -10.06 -8.48
C ASP A 55 11.93 -8.77 -9.29
N ARG A 56 12.87 -8.77 -10.23
CA ARG A 56 13.02 -7.66 -11.18
C ARG A 56 11.93 -7.65 -12.25
N GLN A 57 11.45 -8.83 -12.65
CA GLN A 57 10.40 -9.01 -13.65
C GLN A 57 9.56 -10.26 -13.38
N ARG A 58 8.28 -10.23 -13.74
CA ARG A 58 7.34 -11.37 -13.73
C ARG A 58 6.56 -11.44 -15.04
N ARG A 59 5.92 -12.58 -15.32
CA ARG A 59 4.90 -12.72 -16.37
C ARG A 59 3.52 -12.46 -15.77
N TYR A 60 2.69 -11.71 -16.48
CA TYR A 60 1.31 -11.36 -16.13
C TYR A 60 0.36 -11.69 -17.29
N GLY A 61 -0.92 -11.88 -16.99
CA GLY A 61 -1.97 -11.90 -18.01
C GLY A 61 -2.13 -13.22 -18.76
N THR A 62 -1.62 -14.32 -18.21
CA THR A 62 -1.86 -15.66 -18.75
C THR A 62 -2.98 -16.34 -17.99
N SER A 63 -4.06 -16.70 -18.69
CA SER A 63 -4.96 -17.78 -18.27
C SER A 63 -4.80 -18.92 -19.25
N ALA A 64 -4.88 -20.15 -18.73
CA ALA A 64 -5.01 -21.31 -19.60
C ALA A 64 -6.42 -21.27 -20.20
N SER A 65 -6.52 -20.88 -21.47
CA SER A 65 -7.82 -20.76 -22.13
C SER A 65 -8.06 -22.02 -22.94
N GLY A 66 -9.06 -22.79 -22.56
CA GLY A 66 -9.47 -23.97 -23.31
C GLY A 66 -10.92 -24.30 -23.06
N GLU A 67 -11.61 -24.75 -24.09
CA GLU A 67 -12.99 -25.22 -23.98
C GLU A 67 -13.06 -26.74 -24.00
N MET A 68 -14.07 -27.30 -23.33
CA MET A 68 -14.42 -28.69 -23.56
C MET A 68 -15.05 -28.80 -24.95
N VAL A 69 -14.40 -29.58 -25.83
CA VAL A 69 -14.93 -29.87 -27.16
C VAL A 69 -15.61 -31.22 -27.11
N GLU A 70 -16.81 -31.31 -27.67
CA GLU A 70 -17.52 -32.57 -27.84
C GLU A 70 -16.70 -33.51 -28.73
N VAL A 71 -16.52 -34.75 -28.28
CA VAL A 71 -15.83 -35.79 -29.03
C VAL A 71 -16.71 -37.02 -29.10
N ASP A 72 -16.53 -37.82 -30.16
CA ASP A 72 -17.28 -39.06 -30.37
C ASP A 72 -16.77 -40.22 -29.48
N GLU A 73 -17.30 -41.42 -29.69
CA GLU A 73 -16.93 -42.61 -28.93
C GLU A 73 -15.47 -43.08 -29.11
N TYR A 74 -14.73 -42.50 -30.07
CA TYR A 74 -13.28 -42.73 -30.30
C TYR A 74 -12.45 -41.45 -30.09
N GLY A 75 -13.07 -40.46 -29.45
CA GLY A 75 -12.65 -39.07 -29.43
C GLY A 75 -11.20 -38.81 -29.04
N ARG A 76 -10.52 -37.99 -29.86
CA ARG A 76 -9.28 -37.29 -29.52
C ARG A 76 -9.44 -35.82 -29.85
N SER A 77 -9.33 -34.95 -28.86
CA SER A 77 -9.34 -33.50 -29.08
C SER A 77 -7.93 -33.01 -29.43
N GLN A 78 -7.85 -31.92 -30.21
CA GLN A 78 -6.59 -31.22 -30.43
C GLN A 78 -6.13 -30.53 -29.13
N THR A 79 -4.82 -30.51 -28.87
CA THR A 79 -4.24 -29.74 -27.76
C THR A 79 -4.46 -28.25 -28.00
N GLN A 80 -5.08 -27.57 -27.03
CA GLN A 80 -5.23 -26.12 -27.01
C GLN A 80 -3.99 -25.49 -26.38
N VAL A 81 -3.55 -24.33 -26.90
CA VAL A 81 -2.31 -23.64 -26.50
C VAL A 81 -2.65 -22.28 -25.92
N ASP A 82 -2.03 -21.96 -24.79
CA ASP A 82 -2.28 -20.72 -24.07
C ASP A 82 -1.70 -19.48 -24.77
N ARG A 83 -2.33 -18.34 -24.50
CA ARG A 83 -1.82 -17.04 -24.96
C ARG A 83 -0.59 -16.62 -24.16
N PRO A 84 0.44 -16.05 -24.80
CA PRO A 84 1.63 -15.59 -24.10
C PRO A 84 1.34 -14.35 -23.23
N GLY A 85 1.80 -14.38 -21.99
CA GLY A 85 1.64 -13.26 -21.05
C GLY A 85 2.57 -12.08 -21.30
N ALA A 86 2.20 -10.92 -20.75
CA ALA A 86 3.04 -9.72 -20.75
C ALA A 86 4.16 -9.82 -19.71
N THR A 87 5.35 -9.31 -20.04
CA THR A 87 6.41 -9.12 -19.03
C THR A 87 6.15 -7.82 -18.27
N VAL A 88 6.15 -7.91 -16.94
CA VAL A 88 6.01 -6.77 -16.03
C VAL A 88 7.30 -6.62 -15.25
N GLY A 89 7.89 -5.43 -15.27
CA GLY A 89 9.09 -5.10 -14.52
C GLY A 89 8.79 -4.32 -13.24
N PHE A 90 9.59 -4.56 -12.20
CA PHE A 90 9.52 -3.89 -10.90
C PHE A 90 10.79 -3.05 -10.68
N PRO A 91 10.72 -1.71 -10.79
CA PRO A 91 11.87 -0.84 -10.57
C PRO A 91 12.34 -0.84 -9.11
N MET A 92 13.50 -1.46 -8.86
CA MET A 92 14.12 -1.48 -7.52
C MET A 92 14.97 -0.22 -7.31
N ARG A 93 14.31 0.88 -6.92
CA ARG A 93 14.96 2.17 -6.73
C ARG A 93 15.63 2.29 -5.36
N LEU A 94 16.88 2.75 -5.36
CA LEU A 94 17.59 3.08 -4.13
C LEU A 94 17.46 4.57 -3.80
N PHE A 95 17.09 4.87 -2.56
CA PHE A 95 17.06 6.22 -2.00
C PHE A 95 17.89 6.27 -0.73
N GLN A 96 18.60 7.38 -0.54
CA GLN A 96 19.44 7.59 0.63
C GLN A 96 19.16 8.97 1.23
N PHE A 97 19.29 9.05 2.55
CA PHE A 97 19.30 10.30 3.30
C PHE A 97 20.58 10.32 4.12
N GLY A 98 21.52 11.19 3.75
CA GLY A 98 22.82 11.27 4.42
C GLY A 98 22.72 12.04 5.74
N LEU A 99 23.20 11.43 6.82
CA LEU A 99 23.47 12.07 8.10
C LEU A 99 24.96 11.92 8.41
N GLY A 100 25.60 12.99 8.88
CA GLY A 100 27.03 12.98 9.17
C GLY A 100 27.39 14.03 10.22
N TRP A 101 28.31 13.65 11.10
CA TRP A 101 28.70 14.44 12.27
C TRP A 101 30.22 14.49 12.38
N THR A 102 30.75 15.63 12.81
CA THR A 102 32.17 15.74 13.17
C THR A 102 32.35 15.56 14.66
N ALA A 103 33.56 15.25 15.12
CA ALA A 103 33.87 15.20 16.55
C ALA A 103 33.48 16.50 17.27
N LYS A 104 33.76 17.65 16.64
CA LYS A 104 33.41 18.97 17.19
C LYS A 104 31.91 19.18 17.32
N TRP A 105 31.12 18.60 16.41
CA TRP A 105 29.67 18.62 16.49
C TRP A 105 29.19 17.95 17.79
N PHE A 106 29.74 16.78 18.14
CA PHE A 106 29.35 16.06 19.36
C PHE A 106 29.69 16.79 20.67
N GLU A 107 30.72 17.64 20.67
CA GLU A 107 31.06 18.48 21.83
C GLU A 107 30.08 19.64 22.03
N THR A 108 29.43 20.10 20.96
CA THR A 108 28.67 21.36 20.92
C THR A 108 27.16 21.17 20.75
N HIS A 109 26.72 19.97 20.41
CA HIS A 109 25.33 19.60 20.20
C HIS A 109 24.90 18.51 21.15
N THR A 110 23.59 18.35 21.30
CA THR A 110 22.97 17.49 22.29
C THR A 110 22.45 16.19 21.65
N PRO A 111 22.17 15.15 22.45
CA PRO A 111 21.50 13.95 21.96
C PRO A 111 20.15 14.27 21.27
N ALA A 112 19.48 15.34 21.70
CA ALA A 112 18.27 15.84 21.08
C ALA A 112 18.43 16.17 19.60
N ASP A 113 19.52 16.88 19.28
CA ASP A 113 19.77 17.39 17.95
C ASP A 113 20.00 16.21 17.00
N MET A 114 20.67 15.16 17.49
CA MET A 114 20.83 13.90 16.77
C MET A 114 19.50 13.18 16.56
N ALA A 115 18.67 13.07 17.61
CA ALA A 115 17.36 12.44 17.53
C ALA A 115 16.45 13.17 16.51
N ILE A 116 16.43 14.51 16.55
CA ILE A 116 15.66 15.33 15.59
C ILE A 116 16.15 15.10 14.15
N ALA A 117 17.46 15.01 13.93
CA ALA A 117 18.02 14.75 12.61
C ALA A 117 17.64 13.36 12.07
N VAL A 118 17.67 12.32 12.92
CA VAL A 118 17.21 10.97 12.56
C VAL A 118 15.71 10.94 12.28
N GLN A 119 14.89 11.60 13.10
CA GLN A 119 13.45 11.71 12.85
C GLN A 119 13.15 12.48 11.55
N ASN A 120 13.98 13.44 11.16
CA ASN A 120 13.86 14.10 9.86
C ASN A 120 14.18 13.15 8.71
N ALA A 121 15.18 12.27 8.85
CA ALA A 121 15.46 11.22 7.88
C ALA A 121 14.29 10.23 7.75
N GLN A 122 13.68 9.81 8.86
CA GLN A 122 12.47 8.97 8.88
C GLN A 122 11.27 9.64 8.19
N LYS A 123 11.03 10.93 8.45
CA LYS A 123 10.00 11.72 7.76
C LYS A 123 10.28 11.79 6.25
N ALA A 124 11.54 11.97 5.85
CA ALA A 124 11.93 11.98 4.44
C ALA A 124 11.71 10.60 3.78
N HIS A 125 12.05 9.51 4.47
CA HIS A 125 11.77 8.14 4.04
C HIS A 125 10.27 7.94 3.82
N TRP A 126 9.43 8.29 4.80
CA TRP A 126 7.98 8.14 4.68
C TRP A 126 7.38 8.97 3.54
N ARG A 127 7.78 10.24 3.40
CA ARG A 127 7.35 11.09 2.27
C ARG A 127 7.73 10.48 0.92
N ARG A 128 8.88 9.79 0.83
CA ARG A 128 9.29 9.14 -0.40
C ARG A 128 8.44 7.91 -0.69
N VAL A 129 8.21 7.04 0.30
CA VAL A 129 7.32 5.89 0.18
C VAL A 129 5.94 6.31 -0.30
N GLN A 130 5.32 7.30 0.37
CA GLN A 130 4.03 7.84 -0.05
C GLN A 130 4.04 8.36 -1.48
N ARG A 131 5.11 9.04 -1.92
CA ARG A 131 5.21 9.56 -3.28
C ARG A 131 5.30 8.43 -4.31
N GLU A 132 6.08 7.38 -4.05
CA GLU A 132 6.20 6.27 -4.98
C GLU A 132 4.89 5.46 -5.04
N ILE A 133 4.20 5.24 -3.92
CA ILE A 133 2.86 4.62 -3.90
C ILE A 133 1.87 5.45 -4.71
N LYS A 134 1.79 6.77 -4.46
CA LYS A 134 0.92 7.67 -5.23
C LYS A 134 1.23 7.66 -6.73
N ARG A 135 2.52 7.61 -7.09
CA ARG A 135 2.93 7.48 -8.48
C ARG A 135 2.54 6.13 -9.07
N ALA A 136 2.62 5.05 -8.30
CA ALA A 136 2.21 3.71 -8.72
C ALA A 136 0.70 3.67 -9.02
N VAL A 137 -0.09 4.21 -8.10
CA VAL A 137 -1.56 4.14 -8.12
C VAL A 137 -2.19 5.16 -9.06
N TYR A 138 -1.82 6.45 -9.02
CA TYR A 138 -2.58 7.51 -9.69
C TYR A 138 -2.17 7.82 -11.14
N LEU A 139 -1.09 7.23 -11.65
CA LEU A 139 -0.68 7.42 -13.04
C LEU A 139 -1.07 6.20 -13.86
N SER A 140 -1.90 6.40 -14.88
CA SER A 140 -2.39 5.31 -15.74
C SER A 140 -1.41 4.92 -16.85
N ALA A 141 -0.51 5.81 -17.30
CA ALA A 141 0.40 5.48 -18.39
C ALA A 141 1.51 4.50 -17.96
N ASN A 142 1.61 3.40 -18.70
CA ASN A 142 2.77 2.49 -18.67
C ASN A 142 4.04 3.26 -19.07
N TYR A 143 5.19 2.81 -18.57
CA TYR A 143 6.46 3.46 -18.88
C TYR A 143 7.62 2.48 -18.86
N THR A 144 8.71 2.87 -19.54
CA THR A 144 9.97 2.15 -19.47
C THR A 144 10.85 2.75 -18.38
N PHE A 145 11.43 1.90 -17.55
CA PHE A 145 12.42 2.29 -16.56
C PHE A 145 13.77 1.66 -16.91
N ASN A 146 14.78 2.49 -17.17
CA ASN A 146 16.14 1.99 -17.32
C ASN A 146 16.72 1.69 -15.93
N ASP A 147 17.03 0.42 -15.67
CA ASP A 147 17.66 -0.02 -14.43
C ASP A 147 19.18 0.16 -14.51
N PHE A 148 19.62 1.40 -14.26
CA PHE A 148 21.03 1.79 -14.33
C PHE A 148 21.90 1.21 -13.19
N LEU A 149 21.32 0.53 -12.19
CA LEU A 149 22.04 0.09 -10.99
C LEU A 149 22.62 -1.32 -11.10
N VAL A 150 21.98 -2.21 -11.85
CA VAL A 150 22.41 -3.62 -11.95
C VAL A 150 22.94 -3.93 -13.35
N ASP A 151 22.06 -3.91 -14.36
CA ASP A 151 22.36 -4.44 -15.71
C ASP A 151 22.11 -3.44 -16.85
N GLN A 152 21.71 -2.19 -16.55
CA GLN A 152 21.32 -1.17 -17.54
C GLN A 152 20.20 -1.62 -18.50
N VAL A 153 19.34 -2.52 -18.03
CA VAL A 153 18.23 -3.06 -18.82
C VAL A 153 16.98 -2.19 -18.69
N ASP A 154 16.27 -2.05 -19.80
CA ASP A 154 14.96 -1.42 -19.82
C ASP A 154 13.88 -2.37 -19.27
N LEU A 155 13.24 -1.94 -18.19
CA LEU A 155 12.11 -2.61 -17.57
C LEU A 155 10.81 -2.01 -18.08
N ALA A 156 9.94 -2.84 -18.66
CA ALA A 156 8.58 -2.45 -19.00
C ALA A 156 7.73 -2.43 -17.73
N VAL A 157 7.43 -1.23 -17.21
CA VAL A 157 6.61 -1.08 -16.01
C VAL A 157 5.16 -0.91 -16.42
N LYS A 158 4.34 -1.88 -16.00
CA LYS A 158 2.89 -1.84 -16.17
C LYS A 158 2.23 -1.18 -14.96
N ARG A 159 1.23 -0.35 -15.24
CA ARG A 159 0.33 0.24 -14.24
C ARG A 159 -0.79 -0.75 -13.89
N PHE A 160 -1.76 -0.32 -13.09
CA PHE A 160 -3.01 -1.06 -13.01
C PHE A 160 -3.65 -1.17 -14.39
N VAL A 161 -4.59 -2.09 -14.53
CA VAL A 161 -5.20 -2.37 -15.83
C VAL A 161 -5.82 -1.07 -16.38
N ASN A 162 -5.50 -0.74 -17.62
CA ASN A 162 -5.69 0.61 -18.18
C ASN A 162 -6.01 0.58 -19.68
N ALA A 163 -6.73 -0.47 -20.12
CA ALA A 163 -7.12 -0.66 -21.52
C ALA A 163 -5.92 -0.65 -22.51
N ASP A 164 -4.76 -1.17 -22.09
CA ASP A 164 -3.53 -1.17 -22.89
C ASP A 164 -3.38 -2.37 -23.84
N SER A 165 -4.47 -3.11 -24.06
CA SER A 165 -4.53 -4.32 -24.88
C SER A 165 -3.68 -5.49 -24.36
N ALA A 166 -3.16 -5.42 -23.13
CA ALA A 166 -2.52 -6.57 -22.51
C ALA A 166 -3.58 -7.67 -22.24
N GLY A 167 -3.16 -8.94 -22.30
CA GLY A 167 -4.00 -10.05 -21.85
C GLY A 167 -4.34 -9.89 -20.36
N ILE A 168 -5.60 -10.13 -20.02
CA ILE A 168 -6.11 -10.08 -18.65
C ILE A 168 -6.52 -11.50 -18.27
N PRO A 169 -6.19 -11.97 -17.06
CA PRO A 169 -6.64 -13.28 -16.61
C PRO A 169 -8.17 -13.38 -16.59
N ASP A 170 -8.71 -14.57 -16.87
CA ASP A 170 -10.15 -14.80 -16.80
C ASP A 170 -10.64 -14.79 -15.34
N GLY A 171 -11.90 -14.42 -15.16
CA GLY A 171 -12.56 -14.41 -13.87
C GLY A 171 -12.75 -15.82 -13.30
N PRO A 172 -12.99 -15.93 -11.98
CA PRO A 172 -13.11 -17.23 -11.31
C PRO A 172 -14.28 -18.09 -11.82
N ASN A 173 -15.27 -17.50 -12.50
CA ASN A 173 -16.41 -18.24 -13.07
C ASN A 173 -16.33 -18.31 -14.61
N GLY A 174 -15.19 -17.99 -15.22
CA GLY A 174 -14.98 -18.03 -16.66
C GLY A 174 -15.35 -16.73 -17.39
N GLU A 175 -15.49 -15.62 -16.67
CA GLU A 175 -15.64 -14.30 -17.28
C GLU A 175 -14.39 -13.94 -18.07
N THR A 176 -14.55 -13.53 -19.33
CA THR A 176 -13.42 -13.08 -20.18
C THR A 176 -13.37 -11.56 -20.24
N PHE A 177 -12.17 -10.98 -20.20
CA PHE A 177 -11.98 -9.53 -20.25
C PHE A 177 -11.26 -9.08 -21.51
N ASP A 178 -11.78 -8.02 -22.14
CA ASP A 178 -11.16 -7.40 -23.31
C ASP A 178 -10.10 -6.38 -22.86
N GLY A 179 -8.83 -6.73 -23.07
CA GLY A 179 -7.69 -5.88 -22.73
C GLY A 179 -7.70 -4.49 -23.38
N SER A 180 -8.45 -4.29 -24.47
CA SER A 180 -8.53 -2.99 -25.15
C SER A 180 -9.57 -2.03 -24.56
N THR A 181 -10.46 -2.52 -23.70
CA THR A 181 -11.54 -1.72 -23.10
C THR A 181 -11.58 -1.79 -21.57
N HIS A 182 -10.98 -2.83 -20.98
CA HIS A 182 -11.00 -3.06 -19.54
C HIS A 182 -10.00 -2.15 -18.80
N THR A 183 -10.45 -1.49 -17.73
CA THR A 183 -9.67 -0.49 -16.99
C THR A 183 -10.05 -0.48 -15.51
N HIS A 184 -9.08 -0.23 -14.64
CA HIS A 184 -9.26 0.01 -13.20
C HIS A 184 -8.99 1.48 -12.83
N TYR A 185 -9.07 2.36 -13.82
CA TYR A 185 -8.93 3.80 -13.67
C TYR A 185 -10.26 4.51 -13.91
N ASP A 186 -11.10 4.52 -12.89
CA ASP A 186 -12.40 5.19 -12.91
C ASP A 186 -12.26 6.69 -12.62
N ALA A 187 -11.91 7.45 -13.64
CA ALA A 187 -11.84 8.91 -13.56
C ALA A 187 -13.27 9.53 -13.53
N ILE A 188 -13.87 9.57 -12.34
CA ILE A 188 -15.20 10.13 -12.13
C ILE A 188 -15.14 11.59 -11.66
N SER A 189 -16.04 12.44 -12.16
CA SER A 189 -16.15 13.86 -11.75
C SER A 189 -16.84 14.05 -10.40
N GLY A 190 -17.52 13.01 -9.90
CA GLY A 190 -18.17 12.98 -8.59
C GLY A 190 -18.59 11.56 -8.23
N LEU A 191 -18.48 11.23 -6.94
CA LEU A 191 -18.82 9.91 -6.44
C LEU A 191 -20.34 9.75 -6.28
N THR A 192 -20.91 8.81 -7.02
CA THR A 192 -22.30 8.37 -6.88
C THR A 192 -22.32 6.93 -6.36
N ALA A 193 -23.47 6.44 -5.88
CA ALA A 193 -23.58 5.06 -5.40
C ALA A 193 -23.31 4.05 -6.54
N ALA A 194 -23.78 4.36 -7.75
CA ALA A 194 -23.50 3.53 -8.93
C ALA A 194 -22.00 3.49 -9.26
N ALA A 195 -21.33 4.65 -9.27
CA ALA A 195 -19.89 4.71 -9.50
C ALA A 195 -19.09 3.99 -8.39
N GLY A 196 -19.49 4.17 -7.12
CA GLY A 196 -18.88 3.46 -6.01
C GLY A 196 -19.03 1.94 -6.12
N LYS A 197 -20.18 1.47 -6.62
CA LYS A 197 -20.42 0.05 -6.85
C LYS A 197 -19.53 -0.50 -7.97
N THR A 198 -19.34 0.25 -9.05
CA THR A 198 -18.38 -0.10 -10.11
C THR A 198 -16.97 -0.26 -9.54
N LEU A 199 -16.48 0.72 -8.77
CA LEU A 199 -15.16 0.64 -8.12
C LEU A 199 -14.96 -0.64 -7.29
N VAL A 200 -15.98 -1.06 -6.54
CA VAL A 200 -15.92 -2.30 -5.75
C VAL A 200 -15.95 -3.54 -6.64
N ASN A 201 -16.78 -3.52 -7.69
CA ASN A 201 -16.92 -4.63 -8.63
C ASN A 201 -15.62 -4.89 -9.42
N ASP A 202 -14.96 -3.84 -9.88
CA ASP A 202 -13.69 -3.95 -10.64
C ASP A 202 -12.58 -4.62 -9.82
N VAL A 203 -12.62 -4.53 -8.48
CA VAL A 203 -11.63 -5.20 -7.61
C VAL A 203 -11.97 -6.67 -7.40
N ILE A 204 -13.26 -7.04 -7.31
CA ILE A 204 -13.69 -8.42 -7.00
C ILE A 204 -13.76 -9.33 -8.22
N GLU A 205 -13.84 -8.78 -9.43
CA GLU A 205 -14.08 -9.52 -10.67
C GLU A 205 -12.99 -10.59 -10.98
N HIS A 206 -11.76 -10.40 -10.48
CA HIS A 206 -10.64 -11.34 -10.63
C HIS A 206 -10.50 -12.33 -9.46
N GLY A 207 -11.52 -12.46 -8.60
CA GLY A 207 -11.64 -13.59 -7.67
C GLY A 207 -10.85 -13.47 -6.36
N HIS A 208 -10.49 -12.27 -5.92
CA HIS A 208 -9.81 -12.08 -4.64
C HIS A 208 -10.83 -11.89 -3.50
N GLY A 209 -11.47 -12.98 -3.06
CA GLY A 209 -12.48 -13.05 -2.00
C GLY A 209 -12.02 -12.66 -0.58
N ASN A 210 -11.03 -11.78 -0.47
CA ASN A 210 -10.63 -11.14 0.78
C ASN A 210 -11.49 -9.88 1.03
N MET A 211 -11.39 -9.33 2.25
CA MET A 211 -12.08 -8.11 2.64
C MET A 211 -11.62 -6.92 1.79
N VAL A 212 -12.46 -6.51 0.83
CA VAL A 212 -12.22 -5.34 -0.02
C VAL A 212 -12.23 -4.09 0.85
N LYS A 213 -11.27 -3.19 0.61
CA LYS A 213 -11.19 -1.90 1.30
C LYS A 213 -11.29 -0.77 0.30
N LEU A 214 -12.21 0.17 0.57
CA LEU A 214 -12.31 1.42 -0.16
C LEU A 214 -11.66 2.52 0.68
N ALA A 215 -10.44 2.91 0.33
CA ALA A 215 -9.74 4.02 0.96
C ALA A 215 -10.17 5.35 0.32
N ILE A 216 -10.62 6.30 1.14
CA ILE A 216 -11.12 7.62 0.70
C ILE A 216 -10.33 8.73 1.37
N SER A 217 -10.35 9.93 0.80
CA SER A 217 -9.86 11.12 1.50
C SER A 217 -10.81 11.47 2.65
N ARG A 218 -10.26 11.98 3.76
CA ARG A 218 -11.04 12.58 4.86
C ARG A 218 -12.01 13.66 4.39
N THR A 219 -11.66 14.38 3.33
CA THR A 219 -12.54 15.42 2.75
C THR A 219 -13.81 14.86 2.13
N ASP A 220 -13.79 13.59 1.72
CA ASP A 220 -14.88 12.95 0.98
C ASP A 220 -15.78 12.11 1.88
N GLU A 221 -15.48 11.99 3.18
CA GLU A 221 -16.26 11.18 4.13
C GLU A 221 -17.74 11.58 4.13
N ALA A 222 -18.06 12.88 4.11
CA ALA A 222 -19.44 13.33 4.09
C ALA A 222 -20.18 12.87 2.81
N THR A 223 -19.51 12.93 1.67
CA THR A 223 -20.04 12.47 0.38
C THR A 223 -20.26 10.96 0.39
N VAL A 224 -19.30 10.19 0.91
CA VAL A 224 -19.37 8.72 0.96
C VAL A 224 -20.45 8.24 1.93
N ARG A 225 -20.56 8.86 3.10
CA ARG A 225 -21.65 8.58 4.06
C ARG A 225 -23.03 8.89 3.51
N ALA A 226 -23.14 9.79 2.53
CA ALA A 226 -24.39 10.14 1.87
C ALA A 226 -24.77 9.18 0.73
N LEU A 227 -23.92 8.21 0.38
CA LEU A 227 -24.24 7.24 -0.65
C LEU A 227 -25.40 6.33 -0.20
N SER A 228 -26.37 6.15 -1.08
CA SER A 228 -27.42 5.15 -0.88
C SER A 228 -26.79 3.77 -0.76
N GLY A 229 -27.13 3.02 0.31
CA GLY A 229 -26.56 1.71 0.60
C GLY A 229 -25.33 1.73 1.51
N PHE A 230 -24.82 2.91 1.89
CA PHE A 230 -23.78 3.02 2.91
C PHE A 230 -24.34 2.68 4.30
N VAL A 231 -23.66 1.78 5.01
CA VAL A 231 -23.98 1.39 6.38
C VAL A 231 -22.89 1.89 7.31
N ALA A 232 -23.19 2.92 8.10
CA ALA A 232 -22.23 3.52 9.01
C ALA A 232 -21.91 2.59 10.19
N TYR A 233 -20.65 2.55 10.60
CA TYR A 233 -20.33 1.99 11.91
C TYR A 233 -20.88 2.88 13.02
N PRO A 234 -21.55 2.29 14.03
CA PRO A 234 -22.15 3.03 15.11
C PRO A 234 -21.09 3.65 16.03
N ASP A 235 -21.42 4.81 16.60
CA ASP A 235 -20.60 5.42 17.64
C ASP A 235 -20.61 4.54 18.90
N PRO A 236 -19.44 4.18 19.46
CA PRO A 236 -19.34 3.28 20.61
C PRO A 236 -19.95 3.87 21.90
N ARG A 237 -20.27 5.16 21.92
CA ARG A 237 -20.92 5.83 23.08
C ARG A 237 -22.43 5.66 23.09
N ILE A 238 -23.03 5.14 22.01
CA ILE A 238 -24.47 4.88 21.93
C ILE A 238 -24.77 3.55 22.61
N ILE A 239 -25.73 3.55 23.54
CA ILE A 239 -26.16 2.36 24.25
C ILE A 239 -27.25 1.66 23.43
N TYR A 240 -26.95 0.45 22.97
CA TYR A 240 -27.89 -0.41 22.26
C TYR A 240 -28.63 -1.34 23.23
N ARG A 241 -29.81 -1.84 22.81
CA ARG A 241 -30.48 -2.91 23.55
C ARG A 241 -29.63 -4.18 23.47
N ALA A 242 -29.78 -5.08 24.43
CA ALA A 242 -28.94 -6.28 24.54
C ALA A 242 -28.98 -7.20 23.29
N THR A 243 -30.03 -7.12 22.48
CA THR A 243 -30.19 -7.88 21.23
C THR A 243 -29.55 -7.22 20.01
N ASP A 244 -29.18 -5.94 20.11
CA ASP A 244 -28.79 -5.09 18.98
C ASP A 244 -27.28 -4.77 19.04
N THR A 245 -26.47 -5.70 19.52
CA THR A 245 -25.02 -5.51 19.67
C THR A 245 -24.37 -5.37 18.29
N PRO A 246 -23.71 -4.22 18.00
CA PRO A 246 -23.02 -4.05 16.73
C PRO A 246 -21.87 -5.05 16.56
N GLY A 247 -21.69 -5.58 15.36
CA GLY A 247 -20.52 -6.42 15.03
C GLY A 247 -19.20 -5.64 15.03
N GLN A 248 -19.26 -4.33 14.78
CA GLN A 248 -18.12 -3.40 14.81
C GLN A 248 -18.62 -1.99 15.16
N THR A 249 -17.77 -1.18 15.78
CA THR A 249 -18.06 0.21 16.14
C THR A 249 -17.03 1.16 15.53
N LEU A 250 -17.42 2.41 15.35
CA LEU A 250 -16.53 3.47 14.88
C LEU A 250 -15.38 3.69 15.88
N ASP A 251 -14.14 3.70 15.40
CA ASP A 251 -13.03 4.20 16.21
C ASP A 251 -13.17 5.72 16.35
N ILE A 252 -13.31 6.22 17.58
CA ILE A 252 -13.41 7.66 17.87
C ILE A 252 -12.10 8.26 18.37
N SER A 253 -11.06 7.44 18.58
CA SER A 253 -9.73 7.88 19.00
C SER A 253 -8.90 8.43 17.83
N ARG A 254 -9.16 7.94 16.61
CA ARG A 254 -8.56 8.42 15.36
C ARG A 254 -9.64 8.93 14.41
N LEU A 255 -9.41 10.09 13.80
CA LEU A 255 -10.34 10.66 12.80
C LEU A 255 -9.79 10.54 11.37
N ASP A 256 -8.50 10.23 11.22
CA ASP A 256 -7.74 10.40 9.98
C ASP A 256 -7.22 9.08 9.38
N ASN A 257 -7.43 7.96 10.07
CA ASN A 257 -7.12 6.62 9.60
C ASN A 257 -8.01 5.61 10.33
N ARG A 258 -9.23 5.41 9.83
CA ARG A 258 -10.21 4.49 10.44
C ARG A 258 -11.24 4.00 9.46
N ALA A 259 -11.77 2.81 9.73
CA ALA A 259 -12.99 2.35 9.08
C ALA A 259 -14.20 3.15 9.57
N ILE A 260 -15.05 3.58 8.64
CA ILE A 260 -16.22 4.43 8.92
C ILE A 260 -17.56 3.72 8.70
N GLY A 261 -17.54 2.56 8.05
CA GLY A 261 -18.71 1.79 7.68
C GLY A 261 -18.43 0.84 6.52
N ILE A 262 -19.51 0.30 5.96
CA ILE A 262 -19.49 -0.64 4.84
C ILE A 262 -20.30 -0.04 3.69
N PHE A 263 -19.79 -0.20 2.48
CA PHE A 263 -20.50 0.12 1.25
C PHE A 263 -20.41 -1.08 0.31
N GLU A 264 -21.56 -1.65 -0.06
CA GLU A 264 -21.63 -2.91 -0.81
C GLU A 264 -20.83 -4.01 -0.08
N GLY A 265 -19.81 -4.60 -0.74
CA GLY A 265 -18.90 -5.60 -0.15
C GLY A 265 -17.60 -5.04 0.42
N ALA A 266 -17.43 -3.71 0.46
CA ALA A 266 -16.17 -3.07 0.86
C ALA A 266 -16.28 -2.37 2.22
N GLU A 267 -15.27 -2.56 3.07
CA GLU A 267 -15.06 -1.72 4.25
C GLU A 267 -14.49 -0.37 3.82
N VAL A 268 -15.13 0.73 4.22
CA VAL A 268 -14.73 2.07 3.83
C VAL A 268 -13.80 2.65 4.89
N TRP A 269 -12.61 3.05 4.47
CA TRP A 269 -11.56 3.63 5.31
C TRP A 269 -11.29 5.08 4.94
N VAL A 270 -11.24 5.95 5.94
CA VAL A 270 -10.80 7.34 5.85
C VAL A 270 -9.37 7.45 6.34
#